data_AF-A0A1C3KKZ3-F1
#
_entry.id   AF-A0A1C3KKZ3-F1
#
_cell.length_a   1.000
_cell.length_b   1.000
_cell.length_c   1.000
_cell.angle_alpha   90.00
_cell.angle_beta   90.00
_cell.angle_gamma   90.00
#
_symmetry.space_group_name_H-M   'P 1'
#
loop_
_entity.id
_entity.type
_entity.pdbx_description
1 polymer ?
#
loop_
_entity_poly.entity_id
_entity_poly.type
_entity_poly.pdbx_seq_one_letter_code
_entity_poly.pdbx_strand_id
1 'polypeptide(L)'
;MHLLEREKYYSKANKFPQCKNEFDTFSKTSDGIFKYRCEDIFKNFEGSDSIYITPCVEVLKYIDYLNKNEFLHQNTEYCMFLNYSLNNHMQSIPENKYNSSKFYKKIKTEYTGSPLNFDICDEEIKDINAIVRYHIEVLYNLYENFNKYISSCIPGSVPNCYFSDLCASIYKNSIEVCKTLFDTSFCNILKTFKDEYNAQIVRENSCYKTENVLSYPEVAYISKYLQAREGYVSLTNGYHMIGSNISPELYSAKHNIIIAVIVLLLIPFILFIMYKFTPFGSWLHSRAMKYNGIIEYMDEYDKKIHTGNSIKEQNTNEDNTYNITYNSLSQF
;
A
#
# COMPACT_ATOMS: atom_id res chain seq x y z
N MET A 1 -4.50 10.30 -15.24
CA MET A 1 -3.44 11.16 -14.68
C MET A 1 -2.30 11.31 -15.66
N HIS A 2 -1.93 12.54 -16.03
CA HIS A 2 -0.83 12.84 -16.96
C HIS A 2 0.53 12.99 -16.24
N LEU A 3 1.63 13.11 -17.00
CA LEU A 3 3.02 13.11 -16.50
C LEU A 3 3.29 14.14 -15.38
N LEU A 4 2.90 15.40 -15.56
CA LEU A 4 3.11 16.45 -14.56
C LEU A 4 2.33 16.21 -13.27
N GLU A 5 1.15 15.60 -13.37
CA GLU A 5 0.33 15.30 -12.20
C GLU A 5 0.93 14.17 -11.37
N ARG A 6 1.45 13.11 -12.01
CA ARG A 6 2.09 12.02 -11.25
C ARG A 6 3.35 12.48 -10.53
N GLU A 7 4.10 13.41 -11.12
CA GLU A 7 5.25 14.06 -10.47
C GLU A 7 4.85 14.77 -9.18
N LYS A 8 3.74 15.53 -9.23
CA LYS A 8 3.16 16.16 -8.04
C LYS A 8 2.85 15.12 -6.97
N TYR A 9 2.19 14.01 -7.32
CA TYR A 9 1.89 12.93 -6.36
C TYR A 9 3.14 12.31 -5.74
N TYR A 10 4.16 11.99 -6.54
CA TYR A 10 5.39 11.38 -6.01
C TYR A 10 6.14 12.31 -5.06
N SER A 11 6.23 13.60 -5.40
CA SER A 11 6.89 14.60 -4.56
C SER A 11 6.17 14.90 -3.24
N LYS A 12 4.88 14.58 -3.13
CA LYS A 12 4.07 14.80 -1.92
C LYS A 12 3.79 13.53 -1.13
N ALA A 13 4.13 12.35 -1.65
CA ALA A 13 3.86 11.07 -1.01
C ALA A 13 4.46 10.94 0.41
N ASN A 14 5.53 11.68 0.73
CA ASN A 14 6.11 11.72 2.06
C ASN A 14 5.19 12.34 3.13
N LYS A 15 4.19 13.15 2.73
CA LYS A 15 3.19 13.73 3.63
C LYS A 15 2.01 12.79 3.91
N PHE A 16 1.80 11.79 3.08
CA PHE A 16 0.62 10.92 3.18
C PHE A 16 0.53 10.14 4.50
N PRO A 17 1.61 9.60 5.08
CA PRO A 17 1.56 8.98 6.40
C PRO A 17 1.08 9.95 7.50
N GLN A 18 1.48 11.23 7.42
CA GLN A 18 1.01 12.27 8.35
C GLN A 18 -0.49 12.52 8.15
N CYS A 19 -0.94 12.74 6.91
CA CYS A 19 -2.36 12.93 6.59
C CYS A 19 -3.21 11.76 7.11
N LYS A 20 -2.72 10.52 6.97
CA LYS A 20 -3.38 9.33 7.50
C LYS A 20 -3.46 9.35 9.04
N ASN A 21 -2.34 9.58 9.72
CA ASN A 21 -2.30 9.52 11.18
C ASN A 21 -3.19 10.57 11.84
N GLU A 22 -3.22 11.79 11.29
CA GLU A 22 -4.08 12.86 11.79
C GLU A 22 -5.57 12.53 11.56
N PHE A 23 -5.92 12.03 10.38
CA PHE A 23 -7.27 11.57 10.08
C PHE A 23 -7.70 10.40 10.98
N ASP A 24 -6.86 9.37 11.12
CA ASP A 24 -7.15 8.19 11.95
C ASP A 24 -7.34 8.57 13.43
N THR A 25 -6.65 9.61 13.91
CA THR A 25 -6.84 10.13 15.26
C THR A 25 -8.22 10.76 15.43
N PHE A 26 -8.70 11.48 14.41
CA PHE A 26 -10.03 12.08 14.38
C PHE A 26 -11.14 11.03 14.19
N SER A 27 -10.92 10.02 13.34
CA SER A 27 -11.94 9.07 12.89
C SER A 27 -12.33 8.00 13.93
N LYS A 28 -11.62 7.91 15.06
CA LYS A 28 -11.91 7.02 16.20
C LYS A 28 -13.26 7.30 16.86
N THR A 29 -13.85 8.46 16.60
CA THR A 29 -15.22 8.78 17.02
C THR A 29 -16.22 8.00 16.17
N SER A 30 -17.06 7.20 16.82
CA SER A 30 -18.17 6.50 16.15
C SER A 30 -19.19 7.51 15.67
N ASP A 31 -19.49 7.52 14.36
CA ASP A 31 -20.61 8.30 13.83
C ASP A 31 -21.50 7.38 12.97
N GLY A 32 -22.56 6.88 13.59
CA GLY A 32 -23.59 6.07 12.93
C GLY A 32 -24.35 6.85 11.85
N ILE A 33 -24.30 8.19 11.86
CA ILE A 33 -25.00 9.03 10.89
C ILE A 33 -24.40 8.82 9.50
N PHE A 34 -23.07 8.83 9.36
CA PHE A 34 -22.45 8.62 8.05
C PHE A 34 -22.73 7.24 7.47
N LYS A 35 -22.79 6.21 8.31
CA LYS A 35 -23.19 4.86 7.87
C LYS A 35 -24.60 4.88 7.31
N TYR A 36 -25.56 5.44 8.05
CA TYR A 36 -26.93 5.57 7.60
C TYR A 36 -27.05 6.36 6.28
N ARG A 37 -26.29 7.44 6.12
CA ARG A 37 -26.27 8.23 4.86
C ARG A 37 -25.70 7.44 3.69
N CYS A 38 -24.65 6.64 3.90
CA CYS A 38 -24.13 5.78 2.85
C CYS A 38 -25.11 4.68 2.48
N GLU A 39 -25.80 4.08 3.45
CA GLU A 39 -26.88 3.12 3.17
C GLU A 39 -28.01 3.76 2.35
N ASP A 40 -28.33 5.03 2.61
CA ASP A 40 -29.29 5.83 1.84
C ASP A 40 -28.84 6.07 0.39
N ILE A 41 -27.59 6.50 0.18
CA ILE A 41 -27.01 6.77 -1.16
C ILE A 41 -26.93 5.49 -2.02
N PHE A 42 -26.76 4.34 -1.37
CA PHE A 42 -26.65 3.04 -2.02
C PHE A 42 -27.89 2.15 -1.79
N LYS A 43 -29.06 2.75 -1.50
CA LYS A 43 -30.33 2.10 -1.09
C LYS A 43 -30.87 1.00 -2.00
N ASN A 44 -30.50 0.97 -3.28
CA ASN A 44 -30.93 -0.07 -4.23
C ASN A 44 -30.14 -1.37 -4.01
N PHE A 45 -30.18 -1.89 -2.78
CA PHE A 45 -29.48 -3.09 -2.35
C PHE A 45 -30.04 -4.34 -3.04
N GLU A 46 -29.48 -4.66 -4.21
CA GLU A 46 -29.39 -6.02 -4.70
C GLU A 46 -27.91 -6.38 -4.91
N GLY A 47 -27.38 -7.31 -4.11
CA GLY A 47 -26.03 -7.83 -4.28
C GLY A 47 -24.91 -6.80 -4.04
N SER A 48 -23.96 -6.72 -4.98
CA SER A 48 -22.61 -6.12 -4.91
C SER A 48 -22.47 -4.71 -4.32
N ASP A 49 -23.54 -3.99 -3.98
CA ASP A 49 -23.46 -2.57 -3.66
C ASP A 49 -23.17 -2.30 -2.17
N SER A 50 -23.27 -3.31 -1.29
CA SER A 50 -22.84 -3.20 0.12
C SER A 50 -21.35 -2.95 0.30
N ILE A 51 -20.53 -3.34 -0.68
CA ILE A 51 -19.07 -3.16 -0.64
C ILE A 51 -18.65 -1.68 -0.75
N TYR A 52 -19.58 -0.81 -1.17
CA TYR A 52 -19.39 0.63 -1.28
C TYR A 52 -19.64 1.39 0.02
N ILE A 53 -20.27 0.76 1.01
CA ILE A 53 -20.64 1.42 2.27
C ILE A 53 -19.40 1.85 3.05
N THR A 54 -18.41 0.97 3.21
CA THR A 54 -17.18 1.30 3.95
C THR A 54 -16.40 2.44 3.29
N PRO A 55 -16.07 2.37 1.98
CA PRO A 55 -15.40 3.49 1.30
C PRO A 55 -16.23 4.79 1.35
N CYS A 56 -17.55 4.72 1.29
CA CYS A 56 -18.41 5.89 1.42
C CYS A 56 -18.29 6.53 2.80
N VAL A 57 -18.34 5.74 3.87
CA VAL A 57 -18.21 6.24 5.25
C VAL A 57 -16.84 6.87 5.46
N GLU A 58 -15.77 6.27 4.92
CA GLU A 58 -14.42 6.83 4.98
C GLU A 58 -14.34 8.18 4.27
N VAL A 59 -14.92 8.32 3.08
CA VAL A 59 -14.98 9.61 2.35
C VAL A 59 -15.75 10.65 3.17
N LEU A 60 -16.94 10.32 3.69
CA LEU A 60 -17.74 11.27 4.47
C LEU A 60 -17.01 11.74 5.73
N LYS A 61 -16.37 10.80 6.46
CA LYS A 61 -15.54 11.14 7.63
C LYS A 61 -14.36 12.02 7.26
N TYR A 62 -13.71 11.76 6.12
CA TYR A 62 -12.57 12.55 5.69
C TYR A 62 -12.95 13.97 5.29
N ILE A 63 -14.05 14.14 4.56
CA ILE A 63 -14.56 15.47 4.21
C ILE A 63 -15.01 16.23 5.46
N ASP A 64 -15.71 15.57 6.40
CA ASP A 64 -16.05 16.18 7.69
C ASP A 64 -14.81 16.61 8.49
N TYR A 65 -13.76 15.80 8.50
CA TYR A 65 -12.47 16.14 9.09
C TYR A 65 -11.87 17.41 8.45
N LEU A 66 -11.85 17.51 7.12
CA LEU A 66 -11.35 18.70 6.42
C LEU A 66 -12.21 19.93 6.73
N ASN A 67 -13.53 19.80 6.63
CA ASN A 67 -14.50 20.85 6.94
C ASN A 67 -14.32 21.46 8.35
N LYS A 68 -13.91 20.66 9.33
CA LYS A 68 -13.66 21.10 10.71
C LYS A 68 -12.29 21.76 10.92
N ASN A 69 -11.41 21.70 9.92
CA ASN A 69 -10.02 22.14 10.01
C ASN A 69 -9.69 23.01 8.80
N GLU A 70 -10.22 24.24 8.75
CA GLU A 70 -10.11 25.14 7.58
C GLU A 70 -8.67 25.41 7.12
N PHE A 71 -7.70 25.37 8.04
CA PHE A 71 -6.27 25.50 7.70
C PHE A 71 -5.77 24.39 6.76
N LEU A 72 -6.44 23.24 6.73
CA LEU A 72 -6.12 22.13 5.83
C LEU A 72 -6.65 22.33 4.41
N HIS A 73 -7.62 23.22 4.19
CA HIS A 73 -8.19 23.45 2.85
C HIS A 73 -7.14 23.94 1.85
N GLN A 74 -6.10 24.64 2.32
CA GLN A 74 -4.99 25.11 1.49
C GLN A 74 -3.92 24.03 1.26
N ASN A 75 -4.00 22.92 1.99
CA ASN A 75 -3.02 21.85 1.97
C ASN A 75 -3.46 20.75 1.01
N THR A 76 -3.02 20.88 -0.24
CA THR A 76 -3.38 19.96 -1.34
C THR A 76 -3.06 18.50 -1.03
N GLU A 77 -2.08 18.24 -0.15
CA GLU A 77 -1.63 16.90 0.21
C GLU A 77 -2.72 16.06 0.88
N TYR A 78 -3.65 16.66 1.63
CA TYR A 78 -4.77 15.92 2.23
C TYR A 78 -5.76 15.45 1.17
N CYS A 79 -6.13 16.31 0.22
CA CYS A 79 -6.98 15.90 -0.90
C CYS A 79 -6.28 14.90 -1.83
N MET A 80 -4.96 15.04 -2.03
CA MET A 80 -4.17 14.06 -2.77
C MET A 80 -4.12 12.70 -2.05
N PHE A 81 -4.01 12.69 -0.72
CA PHE A 81 -4.09 11.48 0.08
C PHE A 81 -5.48 10.83 0.01
N LEU A 82 -6.56 11.61 0.13
CA LEU A 82 -7.92 11.12 -0.05
C LEU A 82 -8.09 10.49 -1.44
N ASN A 83 -7.62 11.17 -2.48
CA ASN A 83 -7.67 10.66 -3.85
C ASN A 83 -6.91 9.33 -3.99
N TYR A 84 -5.68 9.26 -3.47
CA TYR A 84 -4.88 8.04 -3.44
C TYR A 84 -5.59 6.89 -2.71
N SER A 85 -6.06 7.14 -1.49
CA SER A 85 -6.76 6.16 -0.66
C SER A 85 -8.00 5.62 -1.39
N LEU A 86 -8.85 6.52 -1.90
CA LEU A 86 -10.03 6.14 -2.65
C LEU A 86 -9.70 5.32 -3.91
N ASN A 87 -8.62 5.63 -4.60
CA ASN A 87 -8.15 4.85 -5.76
C ASN A 87 -7.63 3.45 -5.41
N ASN A 88 -7.11 3.25 -4.20
CA ASN A 88 -6.77 1.91 -3.70
C ASN A 88 -8.03 1.11 -3.37
N HIS A 89 -8.97 1.71 -2.62
CA HIS A 89 -10.23 1.06 -2.26
C HIS A 89 -11.06 0.66 -3.47
N MET A 90 -11.16 1.53 -4.48
CA MET A 90 -11.91 1.19 -5.69
C MET A 90 -11.23 0.10 -6.52
N GLN A 91 -9.91 -0.04 -6.50
CA GLN A 91 -9.25 -1.13 -7.23
C GLN A 91 -9.47 -2.49 -6.57
N SER A 92 -9.55 -2.56 -5.24
CA SER A 92 -9.66 -3.83 -4.53
C SER A 92 -11.03 -4.50 -4.67
N ILE A 93 -12.02 -3.78 -5.19
CA ILE A 93 -13.38 -4.26 -5.42
C ILE A 93 -13.43 -5.10 -6.72
N PRO A 94 -13.80 -6.39 -6.66
CA PRO A 94 -14.03 -7.21 -7.86
C PRO A 94 -15.20 -6.67 -8.69
N GLU A 95 -15.06 -6.64 -10.01
CA GLU A 95 -16.11 -6.18 -10.95
C GLU A 95 -16.68 -4.79 -10.58
N ASN A 96 -15.80 -3.90 -10.09
CA ASN A 96 -16.20 -2.60 -9.58
C ASN A 96 -16.98 -1.78 -10.61
N LYS A 97 -18.16 -1.31 -10.21
CA LYS A 97 -19.05 -0.47 -11.01
C LYS A 97 -18.59 1.00 -11.07
N TYR A 98 -17.83 1.45 -10.07
CA TYR A 98 -17.41 2.84 -9.91
C TYR A 98 -15.89 2.98 -9.88
N ASN A 99 -15.33 3.74 -10.81
CA ASN A 99 -14.01 4.32 -10.59
C ASN A 99 -14.08 5.39 -9.48
N SER A 100 -12.93 5.80 -8.94
CA SER A 100 -12.86 6.74 -7.82
C SER A 100 -13.53 8.07 -8.08
N SER A 101 -13.37 8.62 -9.28
CA SER A 101 -14.01 9.88 -9.67
C SER A 101 -15.55 9.78 -9.69
N LYS A 102 -16.12 8.72 -10.30
CA LYS A 102 -17.58 8.50 -10.32
C LYS A 102 -18.12 8.21 -8.93
N PHE A 103 -17.39 7.44 -8.14
CA PHE A 103 -17.77 7.11 -6.77
C PHE A 103 -17.93 8.37 -5.91
N TYR A 104 -16.89 9.21 -5.89
CA TYR A 104 -16.91 10.47 -5.15
C TYR A 104 -18.02 11.40 -5.62
N LYS A 105 -18.19 11.54 -6.94
CA LYS A 105 -19.25 12.37 -7.53
C LYS A 105 -20.65 11.89 -7.12
N LYS A 106 -20.88 10.57 -7.08
CA LYS A 106 -22.16 10.01 -6.62
C LYS A 106 -22.43 10.40 -5.17
N ILE A 107 -21.47 10.19 -4.27
CA ILE A 107 -21.61 10.57 -2.84
C ILE A 107 -21.92 12.06 -2.72
N LYS A 108 -21.13 12.91 -3.38
CA LYS A 108 -21.32 14.36 -3.39
C LYS A 108 -22.72 14.78 -3.85
N THR A 109 -23.22 14.15 -4.91
CA THR A 109 -24.51 14.54 -5.53
C THR A 109 -25.71 14.07 -4.72
N GLU A 110 -25.62 12.89 -4.09
CA GLU A 110 -26.76 12.25 -3.41
C GLU A 110 -26.75 12.45 -1.89
N TYR A 111 -25.69 13.03 -1.32
CA TYR A 111 -25.61 13.27 0.11
C TYR A 111 -26.62 14.36 0.56
N THR A 112 -27.51 13.98 1.48
CA THR A 112 -28.60 14.81 2.02
C THR A 112 -28.42 15.18 3.51
N GLY A 113 -27.24 14.96 4.08
CA GLY A 113 -26.95 15.23 5.50
C GLY A 113 -26.58 16.69 5.81
N SER A 114 -26.02 16.93 7.00
CA SER A 114 -25.48 18.24 7.39
C SER A 114 -24.48 18.73 6.34
N PRO A 115 -24.46 20.03 5.97
CA PRO A 115 -23.64 20.52 4.86
C PRO A 115 -22.17 20.14 5.01
N LEU A 116 -21.70 19.29 4.09
CA LEU A 116 -20.29 18.97 3.89
C LEU A 116 -19.82 19.69 2.63
N ASN A 117 -18.62 20.25 2.69
CA ASN A 117 -18.06 20.98 1.56
C ASN A 117 -17.17 20.03 0.76
N PHE A 118 -17.79 19.25 -0.12
CA PHE A 118 -17.05 18.34 -1.01
C PHE A 118 -16.13 19.10 -1.99
N ASP A 119 -16.42 20.37 -2.28
CA ASP A 119 -15.67 21.16 -3.26
C ASP A 119 -14.19 21.35 -2.86
N ILE A 120 -13.85 21.16 -1.57
CA ILE A 120 -12.47 21.25 -1.05
C ILE A 120 -11.50 20.37 -1.85
N CYS A 121 -11.94 19.18 -2.28
CA CYS A 121 -11.06 18.21 -2.96
C CYS A 121 -11.40 17.99 -4.44
N ASP A 122 -12.33 18.75 -5.03
CA ASP A 122 -12.81 18.54 -6.40
C ASP A 122 -11.69 18.51 -7.45
N GLU A 123 -10.68 19.38 -7.31
CA GLU A 123 -9.56 19.48 -8.26
C GLU A 123 -8.60 18.28 -8.19
N GLU A 124 -8.56 17.58 -7.05
CA GLU A 124 -7.65 16.47 -6.82
C GLU A 124 -8.30 15.10 -7.06
N ILE A 125 -9.60 14.95 -6.82
CA ILE A 125 -10.29 13.65 -6.98
C ILE A 125 -10.36 13.26 -8.47
N LYS A 126 -9.57 12.25 -8.82
CA LYS A 126 -9.45 11.75 -10.20
C LYS A 126 -8.98 10.30 -10.23
N ASP A 127 -9.20 9.62 -11.34
CA ASP A 127 -8.72 8.25 -11.50
C ASP A 127 -7.19 8.22 -11.68
N ILE A 128 -6.54 7.39 -10.87
CA ILE A 128 -5.09 7.15 -10.90
C ILE A 128 -4.82 5.84 -11.66
N ASN A 129 -3.93 5.90 -12.66
CA ASN A 129 -3.51 4.70 -13.38
C ASN A 129 -2.79 3.73 -12.43
N ALA A 130 -2.98 2.42 -12.64
CA ALA A 130 -2.46 1.37 -11.77
C ALA A 130 -0.95 1.48 -11.50
N ILE A 131 -0.14 1.82 -12.51
CA ILE A 131 1.33 1.98 -12.33
C ILE A 131 1.63 3.17 -11.42
N VAL A 132 0.95 4.29 -11.64
CA VAL A 132 1.16 5.50 -10.83
C VAL A 132 0.75 5.25 -9.37
N ARG A 133 -0.39 4.59 -9.17
CA ARG A 133 -0.88 4.20 -7.85
C ARG A 133 0.09 3.28 -7.12
N TYR A 134 0.61 2.25 -7.81
CA TYR A 134 1.64 1.37 -7.26
C TYR A 134 2.90 2.13 -6.82
N HIS A 135 3.38 3.08 -7.64
CA HIS A 135 4.51 3.93 -7.24
C HIS A 135 4.20 4.76 -6.00
N ILE A 136 3.00 5.35 -5.90
CA ILE A 136 2.57 6.10 -4.71
C ILE A 136 2.52 5.17 -3.48
N GLU A 137 2.00 3.96 -3.63
CA GLU A 137 1.94 2.97 -2.55
C GLU A 137 3.34 2.57 -2.04
N VAL A 138 4.29 2.35 -2.94
CA VAL A 138 5.68 2.11 -2.58
C VAL A 138 6.27 3.28 -1.78
N LEU A 139 6.09 4.52 -2.26
CA LEU A 139 6.58 5.71 -1.57
C LEU A 139 5.92 5.89 -0.20
N TYR A 140 4.60 5.72 -0.14
CA TYR A 140 3.83 5.77 1.10
C TYR A 140 4.40 4.79 2.13
N ASN A 141 4.61 3.52 1.74
CA ASN A 141 5.15 2.49 2.62
C ASN A 141 6.60 2.79 3.05
N LEU A 142 7.43 3.32 2.17
CA LEU A 142 8.79 3.75 2.52
C LEU A 142 8.77 4.85 3.60
N TYR A 143 8.00 5.91 3.39
CA TYR A 143 7.92 7.01 4.33
C TYR A 143 7.19 6.64 5.63
N GLU A 144 6.20 5.75 5.59
CA GLU A 144 5.55 5.24 6.81
C GLU A 144 6.56 4.49 7.69
N ASN A 145 7.32 3.55 7.12
CA ASN A 145 8.33 2.81 7.86
C ASN A 145 9.48 3.71 8.30
N PHE A 146 9.91 4.65 7.45
CA PHE A 146 10.95 5.61 7.82
C PHE A 146 10.51 6.50 8.99
N ASN A 147 9.27 7.00 8.98
CA ASN A 147 8.71 7.77 10.09
C ASN A 147 8.67 6.96 11.38
N LYS A 148 8.28 5.67 11.32
CA LYS A 148 8.31 4.79 12.50
C LYS A 148 9.72 4.55 13.00
N TYR A 149 10.68 4.39 12.10
CA TYR A 149 12.09 4.27 12.44
C TYR A 149 12.61 5.53 13.17
N ILE A 150 12.42 6.73 12.60
CA ILE A 150 12.91 7.98 13.21
C ILE A 150 12.07 8.44 14.42
N SER A 151 10.83 7.96 14.58
CA SER A 151 10.01 8.26 15.76
C SER A 151 10.58 7.65 17.05
N SER A 152 11.49 6.68 16.92
CA SER A 152 12.24 6.09 18.03
C SER A 152 13.47 6.90 18.46
N CYS A 153 13.68 8.12 17.94
CA CYS A 153 14.77 9.03 18.33
C CYS A 153 14.52 9.80 19.66
N ILE A 154 13.69 9.27 20.57
CA ILE A 154 13.66 9.78 21.96
C ILE A 154 15.01 9.41 22.59
N PRO A 155 15.77 10.37 23.17
CA PRO A 155 17.05 10.04 23.80
C PRO A 155 16.87 8.94 24.85
N GLY A 156 17.40 7.74 24.57
CA GLY A 156 17.30 6.56 25.44
C GLY A 156 16.34 5.45 24.98
N SER A 157 15.54 5.63 23.91
CA SER A 157 14.79 4.50 23.31
C SER A 157 15.65 3.74 22.31
N VAL A 158 15.57 2.41 22.35
CA VAL A 158 16.24 1.53 21.39
C VAL A 158 15.55 1.68 20.03
N PRO A 159 16.27 2.03 18.96
CA PRO A 159 15.66 2.20 17.64
C PRO A 159 15.10 0.89 17.12
N ASN A 160 13.90 0.94 16.56
CA ASN A 160 13.26 -0.26 16.05
C ASN A 160 13.79 -0.59 14.65
N CYS A 161 14.89 -1.36 14.60
CA CYS A 161 15.57 -1.73 13.36
C CYS A 161 14.69 -2.51 12.38
N TYR A 162 13.59 -3.12 12.85
CA TYR A 162 12.59 -3.74 11.99
C TYR A 162 12.09 -2.78 10.90
N PHE A 163 11.77 -1.53 11.26
CA PHE A 163 11.29 -0.55 10.28
C PHE A 163 12.39 -0.10 9.32
N SER A 164 13.64 -0.04 9.80
CA SER A 164 14.80 0.25 8.94
C SER A 164 15.05 -0.88 7.93
N ASP A 165 14.93 -2.15 8.36
CA ASP A 165 15.09 -3.34 7.52
C ASP A 165 13.97 -3.40 6.46
N LEU A 166 12.73 -3.03 6.84
CA LEU A 166 11.61 -2.91 5.89
C LEU A 166 11.86 -1.84 4.83
N CYS A 167 12.38 -0.67 5.21
CA CYS A 167 12.74 0.37 4.25
C CYS A 167 13.77 -0.16 3.23
N ALA A 168 14.82 -0.83 3.68
CA ALA A 168 15.85 -1.39 2.81
C ALA A 168 15.29 -2.46 1.85
N SER A 169 14.41 -3.34 2.35
CA SER A 169 13.74 -4.36 1.55
C SER A 169 12.85 -3.76 0.46
N ILE A 170 11.98 -2.80 0.81
CA ILE A 170 11.09 -2.12 -0.14
C ILE A 170 11.93 -1.37 -1.19
N TYR A 171 12.96 -0.64 -0.75
CA TYR A 171 13.84 0.12 -1.63
C TYR A 171 14.52 -0.78 -2.67
N LYS A 172 15.12 -1.89 -2.22
CA LYS A 172 15.82 -2.84 -3.09
C LYS A 172 14.91 -3.37 -4.21
N ASN A 173 13.68 -3.74 -3.88
CA ASN A 173 12.70 -4.19 -4.88
C ASN A 173 12.31 -3.05 -5.85
N SER A 174 12.17 -1.83 -5.33
CA SER A 174 11.80 -0.65 -6.12
C SER A 174 12.88 -0.25 -7.13
N ILE A 175 14.15 -0.51 -6.83
CA ILE A 175 15.24 -0.30 -7.78
C ILE A 175 15.15 -1.25 -8.99
N GLU A 176 14.66 -2.47 -8.84
CA GLU A 176 14.39 -3.36 -9.98
C GLU A 176 13.26 -2.84 -10.87
N VAL A 177 12.24 -2.20 -10.28
CA VAL A 177 11.17 -1.52 -11.02
C VAL A 177 11.75 -0.35 -11.83
N CYS A 178 12.65 0.44 -11.23
CA CYS A 178 13.34 1.51 -11.95
C CYS A 178 14.09 1.00 -13.18
N LYS A 179 14.68 -0.21 -13.14
CA LYS A 179 15.39 -0.83 -14.27
C LYS A 179 14.48 -1.28 -15.41
N THR A 180 13.24 -1.65 -15.12
CA THR A 180 12.33 -2.34 -16.06
C THR A 180 11.26 -1.43 -16.65
N LEU A 181 10.63 -0.59 -15.84
CA LEU A 181 9.52 0.28 -16.25
C LEU A 181 9.93 1.76 -16.42
N PHE A 182 11.11 2.15 -15.92
CA PHE A 182 11.71 3.48 -16.03
C PHE A 182 10.70 4.64 -15.91
N ASP A 183 10.23 4.89 -14.69
CA ASP A 183 9.54 6.15 -14.35
C ASP A 183 10.56 7.11 -13.72
N THR A 184 11.10 8.02 -14.52
CA THR A 184 12.16 8.95 -14.09
C THR A 184 11.76 9.74 -12.84
N SER A 185 10.52 10.20 -12.81
CA SER A 185 9.96 10.98 -11.72
C SER A 185 9.94 10.18 -10.42
N PHE A 186 9.45 8.95 -10.46
CA PHE A 186 9.46 8.02 -9.31
C PHE A 186 10.89 7.67 -8.87
N CYS A 187 11.76 7.33 -9.83
CA CYS A 187 13.14 6.94 -9.54
C CYS A 187 13.97 8.09 -8.97
N ASN A 188 13.67 9.34 -9.32
CA ASN A 188 14.30 10.50 -8.71
C ASN A 188 13.88 10.67 -7.25
N ILE A 189 12.60 10.45 -6.92
CA ILE A 189 12.15 10.46 -5.52
C ILE A 189 12.84 9.35 -4.70
N LEU A 190 13.04 8.16 -5.28
CA LEU A 190 13.82 7.10 -4.61
C LEU A 190 15.28 7.51 -4.35
N LYS A 191 15.92 8.27 -5.25
CA LYS A 191 17.28 8.78 -4.98
C LYS A 191 17.28 9.73 -3.79
N THR A 192 16.33 10.66 -3.74
CA THR A 192 16.17 11.58 -2.60
C THR A 192 15.91 10.82 -1.30
N PHE A 193 14.99 9.85 -1.31
CA PHE A 193 14.72 9.00 -0.14
C PHE A 193 15.98 8.27 0.34
N LYS A 194 16.79 7.73 -0.58
CA LYS A 194 18.06 7.05 -0.26
C LYS A 194 19.02 7.97 0.49
N ASP A 195 19.16 9.21 0.04
CA ASP A 195 20.02 10.19 0.70
C ASP A 195 19.50 10.54 2.10
N GLU A 196 18.19 10.78 2.25
CA GLU A 196 17.55 11.08 3.54
C GLU A 196 17.67 9.93 4.55
N TYR A 197 17.36 8.71 4.10
CA TYR A 197 17.43 7.50 4.94
C TYR A 197 18.86 7.21 5.37
N ASN A 198 19.82 7.24 4.44
CA ASN A 198 21.22 6.95 4.75
C ASN A 198 21.81 7.97 5.73
N ALA A 199 21.39 9.24 5.66
CA ALA A 199 21.82 10.26 6.61
C ALA A 199 21.35 9.94 8.05
N GLN A 200 20.17 9.31 8.21
CA GLN A 200 19.67 8.92 9.53
C GLN A 200 20.31 7.62 10.03
N ILE A 201 20.41 6.59 9.20
CA ILE A 201 20.96 5.30 9.65
C ILE A 201 22.43 5.41 10.10
N VAL A 202 23.21 6.26 9.41
CA VAL A 202 24.61 6.53 9.78
C VAL A 202 24.70 7.34 11.07
N ARG A 203 23.78 8.29 11.27
CA ARG A 203 23.74 9.13 12.48
C ARG A 203 23.36 8.32 13.72
N GLU A 204 22.32 7.49 13.61
CA GLU A 204 21.80 6.68 14.71
C GLU A 204 22.76 5.55 15.08
N ASN A 205 23.44 4.96 14.08
CA ASN A 205 24.41 3.85 14.15
C ASN A 205 23.88 2.53 14.76
N SER A 206 22.82 2.56 15.57
CA SER A 206 22.22 1.40 16.26
C SER A 206 21.69 0.32 15.33
N CYS A 207 21.12 0.71 14.20
CA CYS A 207 20.62 -0.19 13.15
C CYS A 207 21.56 -0.25 11.94
N TYR A 208 22.78 0.28 12.07
CA TYR A 208 23.74 0.29 10.98
C TYR A 208 24.18 -1.14 10.67
N LYS A 209 23.84 -1.57 9.46
CA LYS A 209 24.40 -2.75 8.80
C LYS A 209 24.72 -2.34 7.37
N THR A 210 25.84 -2.80 6.82
CA THR A 210 26.23 -2.47 5.44
C THR A 210 25.12 -2.82 4.44
N GLU A 211 24.34 -3.87 4.70
CA GLU A 211 23.19 -4.29 3.88
C GLU A 211 22.00 -3.33 3.90
N ASN A 212 21.88 -2.51 4.96
CA ASN A 212 20.81 -1.52 5.11
C ASN A 212 21.20 -0.15 4.53
N VAL A 213 22.47 0.09 4.25
CA VAL A 213 22.89 1.31 3.55
C VAL A 213 22.44 1.23 2.10
N LEU A 214 21.53 2.11 1.71
CA LEU A 214 20.88 2.07 0.41
C LEU A 214 21.83 2.53 -0.69
N SER A 215 21.82 1.83 -1.83
CA SER A 215 22.63 2.16 -3.00
C SER A 215 21.79 2.30 -4.26
N TYR A 216 22.15 3.25 -5.12
CA TYR A 216 21.53 3.44 -6.42
C TYR A 216 22.57 3.16 -7.53
N PRO A 217 22.34 2.22 -8.45
CA PRO A 217 23.31 1.89 -9.50
C PRO A 217 23.29 2.94 -10.62
N GLU A 218 24.11 4.00 -10.48
CA GLU A 218 24.14 5.12 -11.45
C GLU A 218 24.69 4.73 -12.83
N VAL A 219 25.66 3.81 -12.91
CA VAL A 219 26.46 3.55 -14.13
C VAL A 219 25.83 2.52 -15.09
N ALA A 220 25.10 1.53 -14.60
CA ALA A 220 24.47 0.50 -15.43
C ALA A 220 23.13 0.94 -16.07
N TYR A 221 22.54 2.00 -15.52
CA TYR A 221 21.18 2.43 -15.85
C TYR A 221 21.13 3.38 -17.03
N ILE A 222 22.02 4.39 -17.04
CA ILE A 222 22.08 5.38 -18.11
C ILE A 222 22.46 4.70 -19.44
N SER A 223 23.41 3.76 -19.43
CA SER A 223 23.86 3.06 -20.64
C SER A 223 22.78 2.20 -21.29
N LYS A 224 22.06 1.38 -20.50
CA LYS A 224 20.95 0.56 -21.01
C LYS A 224 19.76 1.39 -21.47
N TYR A 225 19.46 2.49 -20.78
CA TYR A 225 18.41 3.42 -21.18
C TYR A 225 18.72 4.11 -22.50
N LEU A 226 19.95 4.62 -22.66
CA LEU A 226 20.38 5.23 -23.92
C LEU A 226 20.32 4.22 -25.07
N GLN A 227 20.75 2.97 -24.85
CA GLN A 227 20.63 1.89 -25.84
C GLN A 227 19.17 1.57 -26.22
N ALA A 228 18.25 1.49 -25.24
CA ALA A 228 16.84 1.23 -25.50
C ALA A 228 16.16 2.40 -26.25
N ARG A 229 16.53 3.64 -25.90
CA ARG A 229 16.05 4.86 -26.56
C ARG A 229 16.60 4.98 -27.98
N GLU A 230 17.87 4.66 -28.21
CA GLU A 230 18.48 4.62 -29.53
C GLU A 230 17.83 3.56 -30.43
N GLY A 231 17.50 2.38 -29.90
CA GLY A 231 16.75 1.35 -30.63
C GLY A 231 15.35 1.82 -31.06
N TYR A 232 14.65 2.57 -30.19
CA TYR A 232 13.34 3.16 -30.51
C TYR A 232 13.44 4.29 -31.54
N VAL A 233 14.44 5.17 -31.42
CA VAL A 233 14.68 6.29 -32.36
C VAL A 233 15.21 5.79 -33.72
N SER A 234 15.96 4.69 -33.76
CA SER A 234 16.40 4.06 -35.01
C SER A 234 15.23 3.43 -35.77
N LEU A 235 14.24 2.88 -35.06
CA LEU A 235 13.01 2.34 -35.65
C LEU A 235 12.12 3.44 -36.27
N THR A 236 12.12 4.65 -35.70
CA THR A 236 11.31 5.78 -36.20
C THR A 236 12.02 6.60 -37.27
N ASN A 237 13.36 6.69 -37.24
CA ASN A 237 14.15 7.34 -38.29
C ASN A 237 14.23 6.53 -39.59
N GLY A 238 13.99 5.21 -39.55
CA GLY A 238 13.83 4.38 -40.75
C GLY A 238 12.50 4.58 -41.49
N TYR A 239 11.56 5.36 -40.94
CA TYR A 239 10.21 5.56 -41.47
C TYR A 239 9.93 6.95 -42.04
N HIS A 240 10.94 7.80 -42.22
CA HIS A 240 10.82 9.02 -43.01
C HIS A 240 11.64 8.94 -44.29
N MET A 241 10.91 8.99 -45.41
CA MET A 241 11.32 8.94 -46.83
C MET A 241 11.61 7.56 -47.44
N ILE A 242 10.57 6.75 -47.68
CA ILE A 242 10.36 6.07 -48.97
C ILE A 242 8.86 6.01 -49.27
N GLY A 243 8.39 6.83 -50.21
CA GLY A 243 7.12 6.60 -50.86
C GLY A 243 7.28 5.47 -51.88
N SER A 244 6.70 4.30 -51.60
CA SER A 244 6.41 3.30 -52.63
C SER A 244 5.48 2.22 -52.08
N ASN A 245 4.39 1.98 -52.80
CA ASN A 245 3.34 0.98 -52.54
C ASN A 245 3.92 -0.43 -52.29
N ILE A 246 3.64 -0.99 -51.11
CA ILE A 246 3.81 -2.43 -50.84
C ILE A 246 2.41 -2.99 -50.61
N SER A 247 2.09 -4.10 -51.29
CA SER A 247 0.75 -4.70 -51.32
C SER A 247 0.29 -5.25 -49.95
N PRO A 248 -1.02 -5.27 -49.67
CA PRO A 248 -1.58 -5.67 -48.37
C PRO A 248 -1.34 -7.14 -47.97
N GLU A 249 -0.91 -7.99 -48.90
CA GLU A 249 -0.87 -9.45 -48.71
C GLU A 249 0.33 -9.93 -47.87
N LEU A 250 1.44 -9.18 -47.81
CA LEU A 250 2.63 -9.61 -47.06
C LEU A 250 2.59 -9.27 -45.56
N TYR A 251 1.76 -8.29 -45.17
CA TYR A 251 1.60 -7.84 -43.77
C TYR A 251 0.72 -8.81 -42.95
N SER A 252 -0.31 -9.37 -43.58
CA SER A 252 -1.23 -10.32 -42.97
C SER A 252 -0.54 -11.65 -42.61
N ALA A 253 0.26 -12.21 -43.52
CA ALA A 253 0.90 -13.51 -43.31
C ALA A 253 1.92 -13.51 -42.16
N LYS A 254 2.72 -12.43 -42.02
CA LYS A 254 3.71 -12.33 -40.94
C LYS A 254 3.09 -12.11 -39.56
N HIS A 255 2.03 -11.30 -39.46
CA HIS A 255 1.31 -11.14 -38.19
C HIS A 255 0.60 -12.42 -37.76
N ASN A 256 0.00 -13.18 -38.69
CA ASN A 256 -0.66 -14.44 -38.37
C ASN A 256 0.33 -15.48 -37.83
N ILE A 257 1.55 -15.55 -38.40
CA ILE A 257 2.62 -16.44 -37.91
C ILE A 257 3.11 -16.01 -36.53
N ILE A 258 3.32 -14.70 -36.30
CA ILE A 258 3.77 -14.17 -35.00
C ILE A 258 2.72 -14.42 -33.92
N ILE A 259 1.44 -14.18 -34.21
CA ILE A 259 0.33 -14.45 -33.28
C ILE A 259 0.27 -15.94 -32.94
N ALA A 260 0.40 -16.83 -33.92
CA ALA A 260 0.40 -18.27 -33.69
C ALA A 260 1.54 -18.72 -32.75
N VAL A 261 2.75 -18.17 -32.92
CA VAL A 261 3.91 -18.50 -32.06
C VAL A 261 3.73 -17.96 -30.65
N ILE A 262 3.20 -16.75 -30.48
CA ILE A 262 2.94 -16.14 -29.17
C ILE A 262 1.87 -16.93 -28.41
N VAL A 263 0.80 -17.33 -29.10
CA VAL A 263 -0.28 -18.14 -28.52
C VAL A 263 0.26 -19.51 -28.09
N LEU A 264 1.11 -20.14 -28.90
CA LEU A 264 1.69 -21.46 -28.60
C LEU A 264 2.67 -21.44 -27.42
N LEU A 265 3.34 -20.31 -27.16
CA LEU A 265 4.27 -20.15 -26.02
C LEU A 265 3.57 -19.68 -24.74
N LEU A 266 2.58 -18.78 -24.84
CA LEU A 266 1.94 -18.18 -23.67
C LEU A 266 0.82 -19.05 -23.09
N ILE A 267 0.06 -19.78 -23.91
CA ILE A 267 -1.03 -20.62 -23.41
C ILE A 267 -0.54 -21.70 -22.42
N PRO A 268 0.52 -22.49 -22.71
CA PRO A 268 1.01 -23.49 -21.76
C PRO A 268 1.56 -22.84 -20.48
N PHE A 269 2.17 -21.67 -20.59
CA PHE A 269 2.71 -20.93 -19.45
C PHE A 269 1.60 -20.39 -18.54
N ILE A 270 0.53 -19.85 -19.14
CA ILE A 270 -0.66 -19.40 -18.41
C ILE A 270 -1.38 -20.60 -17.78
N LEU A 271 -1.54 -21.72 -18.50
CA LEU A 271 -2.13 -22.94 -17.96
C LEU A 271 -1.28 -23.53 -16.82
N PHE A 272 0.05 -23.46 -16.91
CA PHE A 272 0.95 -23.87 -15.85
C PHE A 272 0.85 -22.96 -14.62
N ILE A 273 0.75 -21.65 -14.82
CA ILE A 273 0.50 -20.69 -13.73
C ILE A 273 -0.88 -20.94 -13.12
N MET A 274 -1.92 -21.14 -13.91
CA MET A 274 -3.25 -21.44 -13.39
C MET A 274 -3.28 -22.80 -12.67
N TYR A 275 -2.59 -23.81 -13.19
CA TYR A 275 -2.45 -25.11 -12.55
C TYR A 275 -1.68 -25.03 -11.22
N LYS A 276 -0.64 -24.19 -11.15
CA LYS A 276 0.20 -24.01 -9.96
C LYS A 276 -0.38 -23.01 -8.94
N PHE A 277 -1.17 -22.04 -9.38
CA PHE A 277 -1.59 -20.88 -8.59
C PHE A 277 -3.11 -20.64 -8.54
N THR A 278 -3.93 -21.41 -9.27
CA THR A 278 -5.40 -21.38 -9.13
C THR A 278 -5.85 -22.58 -8.27
N PRO A 279 -6.41 -22.36 -7.07
CA PRO A 279 -6.72 -23.42 -6.13
C PRO A 279 -8.09 -24.02 -6.45
N PHE A 280 -8.15 -25.01 -7.34
CA PHE A 280 -9.20 -26.04 -7.20
C PHE A 280 -8.88 -27.04 -6.06
N GLY A 281 -7.74 -26.86 -5.37
CA GLY A 281 -7.45 -27.41 -4.03
C GLY A 281 -8.13 -26.63 -2.89
N SER A 282 -9.46 -26.59 -2.91
CA SER A 282 -10.43 -25.76 -2.17
C SER A 282 -10.37 -25.59 -0.64
N TRP A 283 -9.47 -26.18 0.15
CA TRP A 283 -9.81 -26.46 1.56
C TRP A 283 -8.90 -25.86 2.65
N LEU A 284 -7.76 -25.28 2.27
CA LEU A 284 -6.75 -24.83 3.25
C LEU A 284 -6.83 -23.35 3.66
N HIS A 285 -7.59 -22.52 2.93
CA HIS A 285 -7.70 -21.08 3.24
C HIS A 285 -8.46 -20.78 4.54
N SER A 286 -9.33 -21.70 5.01
CA SER A 286 -10.08 -21.51 6.26
C SER A 286 -9.21 -21.43 7.52
N ARG A 287 -7.92 -21.78 7.43
CA ARG A 287 -6.99 -21.73 8.57
C ARG A 287 -6.14 -20.45 8.66
N ALA A 288 -6.19 -19.56 7.66
CA ALA A 288 -5.48 -18.28 7.72
C ALA A 288 -6.11 -17.29 8.73
N MET A 289 -7.41 -17.42 9.03
CA MET A 289 -8.07 -16.65 10.11
C MET A 289 -7.61 -17.04 11.52
N LYS A 290 -6.87 -18.15 11.69
CA LYS A 290 -6.42 -18.61 13.01
C LYS A 290 -5.11 -17.97 13.49
N TYR A 291 -4.48 -17.12 12.67
CA TYR A 291 -3.19 -16.50 13.00
C TYR A 291 -3.31 -15.22 13.87
N ASN A 292 -4.46 -14.53 13.85
CA ASN A 292 -4.70 -13.38 14.73
C ASN A 292 -4.81 -13.79 16.21
N GLY A 293 -5.29 -15.01 16.51
CA GLY A 293 -5.37 -15.53 17.88
C GLY A 293 -4.03 -15.98 18.47
N ILE A 294 -2.98 -16.19 17.64
CA ILE A 294 -1.63 -16.53 18.12
C ILE A 294 -0.89 -15.28 18.58
N ILE A 295 -1.13 -14.13 17.94
CA ILE A 295 -0.55 -12.83 18.29
C ILE A 295 -1.09 -12.36 19.66
N GLU A 296 -2.39 -12.53 19.91
CA GLU A 296 -3.00 -12.25 21.23
C GLU A 296 -2.42 -13.14 22.35
N TYR A 297 -2.06 -14.39 22.04
CA TYR A 297 -1.46 -15.34 23.00
C TYR A 297 0.01 -15.00 23.33
N MET A 298 0.74 -14.42 22.37
CA MET A 298 2.13 -13.99 22.58
C MET A 298 2.23 -12.70 23.39
N ASP A 299 1.30 -11.75 23.20
CA ASP A 299 1.19 -10.52 24.00
C ASP A 299 0.85 -10.80 25.48
N GLU A 300 0.05 -11.83 25.77
CA GLU A 300 -0.26 -12.22 27.16
C GLU A 300 0.93 -12.94 27.86
N TYR A 301 1.76 -13.67 27.11
CA TYR A 301 2.92 -14.39 27.63
C TYR A 301 4.05 -13.43 28.01
N ASP A 302 4.30 -12.39 27.19
CA ASP A 302 5.37 -11.41 27.42
C ASP A 302 5.07 -10.51 28.63
N LYS A 303 3.78 -10.18 28.84
CA LYS A 303 3.33 -9.43 30.02
C LYS A 303 3.52 -10.17 31.34
N LYS A 304 3.42 -11.51 31.34
CA LYS A 304 3.64 -12.37 32.53
C LYS A 304 5.12 -12.60 32.84
N ILE A 305 6.01 -12.64 31.84
CA ILE A 305 7.46 -12.81 32.07
C ILE A 305 8.08 -11.56 32.71
N HIS A 306 7.60 -10.36 32.36
CA HIS A 306 8.13 -9.11 32.90
C HIS A 306 7.71 -8.78 34.34
N THR A 307 6.72 -9.48 34.90
CA THR A 307 6.26 -9.27 36.29
C THR A 307 6.82 -10.29 37.30
N GLY A 308 7.49 -11.36 36.85
CA GLY A 308 7.89 -12.48 37.70
C GLY A 308 9.28 -12.41 38.35
N ASN A 309 10.16 -11.48 37.94
CA ASN A 309 11.59 -11.54 38.31
C ASN A 309 12.08 -10.45 39.27
N SER A 310 11.20 -9.93 40.12
CA SER A 310 11.64 -9.12 41.26
C SER A 310 10.78 -9.40 42.47
N ILE A 311 11.23 -10.29 43.35
CA ILE A 311 11.26 -10.13 44.82
C ILE A 311 12.07 -11.30 45.44
N LYS A 312 13.29 -10.91 45.89
CA LYS A 312 14.01 -11.26 47.12
C LYS A 312 14.18 -12.71 47.58
N GLU A 313 15.46 -13.08 47.66
CA GLU A 313 16.08 -13.82 48.76
C GLU A 313 15.44 -13.54 50.14
N GLN A 314 15.09 -14.61 50.85
CA GLN A 314 15.37 -14.77 52.27
C GLN A 314 15.35 -16.26 52.67
N ASN A 315 16.40 -16.66 53.37
CA ASN A 315 16.60 -17.98 54.00
C ASN A 315 15.50 -18.30 55.01
N THR A 316 15.12 -19.58 55.14
CA THR A 316 15.22 -20.42 56.36
C THR A 316 14.49 -21.77 56.22
N ASN A 317 15.24 -22.84 56.47
CA ASN A 317 14.93 -24.08 57.22
C ASN A 317 13.63 -24.89 57.04
N GLU A 318 13.87 -26.19 56.82
CA GLU A 318 13.25 -27.39 57.43
C GLU A 318 11.76 -27.71 57.22
N ASP A 319 11.58 -28.93 56.68
CA ASP A 319 10.54 -29.93 56.97
C ASP A 319 9.15 -29.45 57.41
N ASN A 320 8.13 -29.76 56.60
CA ASN A 320 7.23 -30.87 56.90
C ASN A 320 6.13 -31.05 55.84
N THR A 321 5.92 -32.32 55.48
CA THR A 321 4.67 -32.99 55.09
C THR A 321 3.37 -32.23 55.36
N TYR A 322 2.36 -32.31 54.47
CA TYR A 322 1.13 -33.12 54.67
C TYR A 322 0.25 -33.22 53.40
N ASN A 323 -0.40 -34.38 53.32
CA ASN A 323 -1.31 -34.93 52.31
C ASN A 323 -2.60 -34.14 52.10
N ILE A 324 -3.18 -34.18 50.88
CA ILE A 324 -4.63 -34.29 50.69
C ILE A 324 -4.96 -35.26 49.54
N THR A 325 -5.85 -36.19 49.86
CA THR A 325 -6.36 -37.36 49.14
C THR A 325 -7.47 -37.03 48.14
N TYR A 326 -7.52 -37.79 47.05
CA TYR A 326 -8.64 -37.86 46.10
C TYR A 326 -9.80 -38.69 46.68
N ASN A 327 -11.04 -38.30 46.40
CA ASN A 327 -12.19 -39.21 46.42
C ASN A 327 -13.19 -38.85 45.31
N SER A 328 -13.66 -39.90 44.64
CA SER A 328 -14.53 -39.93 43.47
C SER A 328 -16.02 -40.18 43.83
N LEU A 329 -16.90 -39.58 42.99
CA LEU A 329 -18.22 -40.04 42.49
C LEU A 329 -19.35 -40.57 43.42
N SER A 330 -20.47 -39.83 43.33
CA SER A 330 -21.83 -40.25 42.91
C SER A 330 -22.90 -40.69 43.92
N GLN A 331 -24.14 -40.29 43.54
CA GLN A 331 -25.50 -40.75 43.90
C GLN A 331 -26.08 -40.23 45.24
N PHE A 332 -27.30 -39.70 45.33
CA PHE A 332 -28.52 -39.71 44.50
C PHE A 332 -29.16 -38.32 44.39
#